data_AF-A0A5C6B8M6-F1
#
_entry.id   AF-A0A5C6B8M6-F1
#
_cell.length_a   1.000
_cell.length_b   1.000
_cell.length_c   1.000
_cell.angle_alpha   90.00
_cell.angle_beta   90.00
_cell.angle_gamma   90.00
#
_symmetry.space_group_name_H-M   'P 1'
#
loop_
_entity.id
_entity.type
_entity.pdbx_description
1 polymer ?
#
loop_
_entity_poly.entity_id
_entity_poly.type
_entity_poly.pdbx_seq_one_letter_code
_entity_poly.pdbx_strand_id
1 'polypeptide(L)'
;MATQIKCPGCSRTLAIKPELMGKKIKCPGCQKVLSIGQPKSASATNVPTQTPTGSPATPAASSNPNSAPTTSPTSDTLTIKCPCGSQLRVPTSARGKQIQCPKCSQKLKIPAGSATSTPAQTAQPLSQSSVPTAIPVAAPLSTPATSFPSQPTTTQDPFADLPTAMPAAPAPGTPMPSAPAPAASGGDFWNELNTPAATGMSPAASFPGGFPSSPAVSSGPQVNHAALAAAGAYSPSLDEKIGNMAAASTGPTERSLGGYFSNRIHWGLIIMMLGGPFLAFIGWSAQSKMAALDARGVTVDGVVLDSRERRSRRSRSYYLEVAYKTEAGAAYTDEFQVNSTYYDSHDLGGTAQVKYDPEDPTQAILVGGSTDSSFLLYLGIGMAIIGLLGVGYTIVVGDIDW
;
A
#
# COMPACT_ATOMS: atom_id res chain seq x y z
N MET A 1 5.35 5.23 -12.81
CA MET A 1 6.51 4.51 -13.39
C MET A 1 7.78 5.33 -13.13
N ALA A 2 8.91 4.68 -12.80
CA ALA A 2 10.17 5.40 -12.52
C ALA A 2 10.91 5.73 -13.83
N THR A 3 11.37 6.97 -13.98
CA THR A 3 12.10 7.43 -15.15
C THR A 3 13.59 7.16 -14.95
N GLN A 4 14.25 6.55 -15.94
CA GLN A 4 15.67 6.21 -15.85
C GLN A 4 16.54 7.33 -16.41
N ILE A 5 17.49 7.83 -15.62
CA ILE A 5 18.45 8.88 -16.03
C ILE A 5 19.88 8.38 -15.77
N LYS A 6 20.80 8.61 -16.71
CA LYS A 6 22.22 8.27 -16.55
C LYS A 6 22.96 9.37 -15.81
N CYS A 7 23.77 9.00 -14.82
CA CYS A 7 24.64 9.96 -14.13
C CYS A 7 25.83 10.37 -15.02
N PRO A 8 26.08 11.66 -15.30
CA PRO A 8 27.23 12.13 -16.07
C PRO A 8 28.59 11.89 -15.39
N GLY A 9 28.63 11.66 -14.07
CA GLY A 9 29.89 11.43 -13.35
C GLY A 9 30.37 9.97 -13.40
N CYS A 10 29.47 9.00 -13.36
CA CYS A 10 29.81 7.57 -13.25
C CYS A 10 29.04 6.65 -14.19
N SER A 11 28.29 7.22 -15.15
CA SER A 11 27.47 6.53 -16.17
C SER A 11 26.41 5.52 -15.67
N ARG A 12 26.26 5.36 -14.36
CA ARG A 12 25.27 4.48 -13.75
C ARG A 12 23.85 5.01 -13.96
N THR A 13 22.94 4.13 -14.35
CA THR A 13 21.51 4.44 -14.56
C THR A 13 20.79 4.50 -13.22
N LEU A 14 20.09 5.60 -12.95
CA LEU A 14 19.31 5.81 -11.73
C LEU A 14 17.82 5.83 -12.07
N ALA A 15 17.03 5.06 -11.33
CA ALA A 15 15.58 5.13 -11.39
C ALA A 15 15.09 6.24 -10.47
N ILE A 16 14.48 7.28 -11.05
CA ILE A 16 14.05 8.48 -10.34
C ILE A 16 12.53 8.57 -10.38
N LYS A 17 11.92 8.85 -9.24
CA LYS A 17 10.47 9.12 -9.16
C LYS A 17 10.14 10.45 -9.83
N PRO A 18 8.99 10.59 -10.50
CA PRO A 18 8.60 11.83 -11.17
C PRO A 18 8.53 13.04 -10.23
N GLU A 19 8.23 12.83 -8.94
CA GLU A 19 8.20 13.86 -7.90
C GLU A 19 9.57 14.51 -7.61
N LEU A 20 10.67 13.88 -8.03
CA LEU A 20 12.02 14.40 -7.89
C LEU A 20 12.50 15.13 -9.15
N MET A 21 11.69 15.20 -10.21
CA MET A 21 12.02 15.99 -11.39
C MET A 21 12.03 17.48 -11.05
N GLY A 22 13.09 18.20 -11.44
CA GLY A 22 13.32 19.59 -11.06
C GLY A 22 14.06 19.80 -9.74
N LYS A 23 14.25 18.75 -8.92
CA LYS A 23 15.06 18.81 -7.68
C LYS A 23 16.49 18.34 -7.94
N LYS A 24 17.44 18.86 -7.16
CA LYS A 24 18.85 18.43 -7.17
C LYS A 24 19.00 17.16 -6.34
N ILE A 25 19.50 16.08 -6.93
CA ILE A 25 19.73 14.80 -6.22
C ILE A 25 21.19 14.38 -6.29
N LYS A 26 21.71 13.74 -5.25
CA LYS A 26 23.08 13.18 -5.24
C LYS A 26 23.07 11.79 -5.89
N CYS A 27 24.02 11.52 -6.78
CA CYS A 27 24.21 10.17 -7.30
C CYS A 27 24.75 9.23 -6.21
N PRO A 28 24.14 8.06 -5.95
CA PRO A 28 24.65 7.12 -4.95
C PRO A 28 26.00 6.47 -5.33
N GLY A 29 26.40 6.53 -6.61
CA GLY A 29 27.67 5.97 -7.08
C GLY A 29 28.86 6.90 -6.86
N CYS A 30 28.75 8.16 -7.27
CA CYS A 30 29.87 9.13 -7.24
C CYS A 30 29.59 10.39 -6.41
N GLN A 31 28.45 10.47 -5.71
CA GLN A 31 28.00 11.59 -4.87
C GLN A 31 27.85 12.96 -5.55
N LYS A 32 28.10 13.04 -6.86
CA LYS A 32 27.92 14.28 -7.63
C LYS A 32 26.45 14.68 -7.66
N VAL A 33 26.18 15.96 -7.39
CA VAL A 33 24.83 16.54 -7.41
C VAL A 33 24.38 16.72 -8.85
N LEU A 34 23.23 16.15 -9.19
CA LEU A 34 22.61 16.19 -10.52
C LEU A 34 21.34 17.04 -10.47
N SER A 35 21.24 18.02 -11.36
CA SER A 35 19.99 18.72 -11.63
C SER A 35 19.23 17.97 -12.71
N ILE A 36 18.09 17.37 -12.34
CA ILE A 36 17.21 16.73 -13.31
C ILE A 36 16.44 17.84 -14.02
N GLY A 37 16.77 18.08 -15.29
CA GLY A 37 16.05 19.05 -16.11
C GLY A 37 14.57 18.69 -16.13
N GLN A 38 13.72 19.61 -15.70
CA GLN A 38 12.29 19.49 -15.90
C GLN A 38 12.09 19.36 -17.41
N PRO A 39 11.46 18.29 -17.94
CA PRO A 39 11.14 18.26 -19.36
C PRO A 39 10.36 19.54 -19.63
N LYS A 40 10.91 20.40 -20.50
CA LYS A 40 10.35 21.70 -20.84
C LYS A 40 8.93 21.42 -21.30
N SER A 41 7.98 21.61 -20.39
CA SER A 41 6.57 21.48 -20.67
C SER A 41 6.33 22.37 -21.87
N ALA A 42 5.87 21.78 -22.98
CA ALA A 42 5.50 22.53 -24.16
C ALA A 42 4.22 23.31 -23.82
N SER A 43 4.37 24.36 -23.02
CA SER A 43 3.36 25.38 -22.79
C SER A 43 3.38 26.34 -23.95
N ALA A 44 2.27 26.33 -24.68
CA ALA A 44 1.56 27.50 -25.18
C ALA A 44 2.43 28.64 -25.74
N THR A 45 2.56 28.64 -27.07
CA THR A 45 2.83 29.85 -27.85
C THR A 45 1.73 30.87 -27.56
N ASN A 46 2.10 31.93 -26.84
CA ASN A 46 1.35 33.18 -26.76
C ASN A 46 1.13 33.73 -28.17
N VAL A 47 -0.14 33.86 -28.59
CA VAL A 47 -0.55 34.68 -29.73
C VAL A 47 -1.11 36.00 -29.15
N PRO A 48 -0.52 37.16 -29.48
CA PRO A 48 -1.05 38.45 -29.07
C PRO A 48 -2.31 38.81 -29.85
N THR A 49 -3.32 39.27 -29.11
CA THR A 49 -4.54 39.94 -29.56
C THR A 49 -4.21 41.05 -30.56
N GLN A 50 -4.65 40.87 -31.81
CA GLN A 50 -4.88 41.96 -32.75
C GLN A 50 -6.31 41.88 -33.27
N THR A 51 -7.06 42.94 -33.00
CA THR A 51 -8.34 43.28 -33.62
C THR A 51 -8.10 43.65 -35.09
N PRO A 52 -8.88 43.10 -36.04
CA PRO A 52 -9.38 43.97 -37.08
C PRO A 52 -10.84 43.73 -37.48
N THR A 53 -11.48 44.85 -37.72
CA THR A 53 -12.76 45.10 -38.39
C THR A 53 -12.75 44.60 -39.84
N GLY A 54 -13.82 43.92 -40.27
CA GLY A 54 -14.38 44.04 -41.64
C GLY A 54 -14.32 42.86 -42.62
N SER A 55 -15.46 42.16 -42.76
CA SER A 55 -16.14 41.73 -44.02
C SER A 55 -15.43 40.79 -45.06
N PRO A 56 -16.14 40.14 -46.02
CA PRO A 56 -16.38 38.69 -45.97
C PRO A 56 -15.97 37.91 -47.25
N ALA A 57 -15.62 36.62 -47.12
CA ALA A 57 -15.80 35.61 -48.18
C ALA A 57 -15.64 34.16 -47.66
N THR A 58 -16.73 33.40 -47.78
CA THR A 58 -16.89 31.92 -47.72
C THR A 58 -16.15 31.23 -48.89
N PRO A 59 -16.14 29.87 -49.06
CA PRO A 59 -16.27 28.71 -48.16
C PRO A 59 -15.15 27.64 -48.34
N ALA A 60 -14.93 26.76 -47.36
CA ALA A 60 -14.79 25.30 -47.61
C ALA A 60 -14.70 24.52 -46.30
N ALA A 61 -15.59 23.55 -46.18
CA ALA A 61 -15.69 22.60 -45.09
C ALA A 61 -14.51 21.63 -45.02
N SER A 62 -14.05 21.30 -43.80
CA SER A 62 -13.76 19.91 -43.46
C SER A 62 -13.76 19.71 -41.94
N SER A 63 -14.84 19.10 -41.49
CA SER A 63 -15.05 18.41 -40.22
C SER A 63 -14.01 17.31 -39.97
N ASN A 64 -13.53 17.13 -38.73
CA ASN A 64 -13.92 16.05 -37.78
C ASN A 64 -12.86 15.87 -36.65
N PRO A 65 -13.10 15.08 -35.57
CA PRO A 65 -13.02 15.57 -34.19
C PRO A 65 -12.12 14.68 -33.29
N ASN A 66 -12.19 14.92 -31.98
CA ASN A 66 -12.02 13.91 -30.94
C ASN A 66 -10.57 13.49 -30.58
N SER A 67 -10.14 13.87 -29.38
CA SER A 67 -9.05 13.20 -28.68
C SER A 67 -9.45 13.02 -27.22
N ALA A 68 -10.17 11.91 -27.01
CA ALA A 68 -10.46 11.29 -25.74
C ALA A 68 -9.18 10.67 -25.12
N PRO A 69 -9.14 10.46 -23.80
CA PRO A 69 -8.00 9.90 -23.09
C PRO A 69 -7.71 8.44 -23.50
N THR A 70 -6.44 8.18 -23.82
CA THR A 70 -5.89 6.89 -24.21
C THR A 70 -5.94 5.89 -23.05
N THR A 71 -6.88 4.95 -23.13
CA THR A 71 -6.88 3.68 -22.41
C THR A 71 -5.58 2.92 -22.68
N SER A 72 -4.83 2.62 -21.62
CA SER A 72 -3.67 1.72 -21.71
C SER A 72 -4.18 0.30 -21.98
N PRO A 73 -3.71 -0.40 -23.03
CA PRO A 73 -4.19 -1.74 -23.33
C PRO A 73 -3.67 -2.71 -22.28
N THR A 74 -4.58 -3.42 -21.64
CA THR A 74 -4.34 -4.64 -20.87
C THR A 74 -3.44 -5.57 -21.68
N SER A 75 -2.15 -5.62 -21.34
CA SER A 75 -1.16 -6.35 -22.13
C SER A 75 -1.32 -7.85 -21.86
N ASP A 76 -1.86 -8.56 -22.84
CA ASP A 76 -1.91 -10.03 -22.83
C ASP A 76 -0.52 -10.60 -22.55
N THR A 77 -0.40 -11.43 -21.51
CA THR A 77 0.84 -12.09 -21.11
C THR A 77 0.76 -13.59 -21.41
N LEU A 78 1.78 -14.13 -22.07
CA LEU A 78 1.91 -15.55 -22.40
C LEU A 78 2.86 -16.22 -21.40
N THR A 79 2.48 -17.39 -20.87
CA THR A 79 3.36 -18.19 -20.00
C THR A 79 4.14 -19.22 -20.82
N ILE A 80 5.47 -19.15 -20.81
CA ILE A 80 6.37 -20.04 -21.55
C ILE A 80 7.22 -20.84 -20.57
N LYS A 81 7.36 -22.16 -20.79
CA LYS A 81 8.23 -23.03 -19.99
C LYS A 81 9.67 -22.93 -20.51
N CYS A 82 10.60 -22.57 -19.63
CA CYS A 82 12.04 -22.65 -19.87
C CYS A 82 12.51 -24.12 -19.73
N PRO A 83 13.53 -24.58 -20.49
CA PRO A 83 14.12 -25.92 -20.34
C PRO A 83 14.67 -26.21 -18.93
N CYS A 84 14.96 -25.20 -18.11
CA CYS A 84 15.31 -25.40 -16.70
C CYS A 84 14.10 -25.67 -15.79
N GLY A 85 12.88 -25.78 -16.34
CA GLY A 85 11.64 -26.02 -15.60
C GLY A 85 10.92 -24.76 -15.10
N SER A 86 11.53 -23.57 -15.22
CA SER A 86 10.91 -22.32 -14.76
C SER A 86 9.88 -21.78 -15.76
N GLN A 87 8.71 -21.35 -15.27
CA GLN A 87 7.70 -20.68 -16.08
C GLN A 87 7.96 -19.17 -16.14
N LEU A 88 7.95 -18.60 -17.35
CA LEU A 88 8.18 -17.18 -17.60
C LEU A 88 6.92 -16.55 -18.19
N ARG A 89 6.39 -15.51 -17.54
CA ARG A 89 5.35 -14.65 -18.11
C ARG A 89 6.00 -13.61 -19.00
N VAL A 90 5.63 -13.59 -20.27
CA VAL A 90 6.21 -12.70 -21.28
C VAL A 90 5.08 -11.96 -22.00
N PRO A 91 5.16 -10.64 -22.19
CA PRO A 91 4.15 -9.92 -22.94
C PRO A 91 4.08 -10.44 -24.39
N THR A 92 2.88 -10.48 -24.96
CA THR A 92 2.65 -10.88 -26.36
C THR A 92 3.45 -10.05 -27.37
N SER A 93 3.83 -8.82 -27.02
CA SER A 93 4.70 -7.94 -27.81
C SER A 93 6.16 -8.44 -27.94
N ALA A 94 6.57 -9.43 -27.16
CA ALA A 94 7.88 -10.07 -27.26
C ALA A 94 7.89 -11.32 -28.15
N ARG A 95 6.75 -11.69 -28.78
CA ARG A 95 6.71 -12.82 -29.73
C ARG A 95 7.73 -12.61 -30.85
N GLY A 96 8.44 -13.69 -31.21
CA GLY A 96 9.51 -13.66 -32.19
C GLY A 96 10.85 -13.08 -31.72
N LYS A 97 10.91 -12.43 -30.55
CA LYS A 97 12.16 -11.94 -29.93
C LYS A 97 12.78 -13.05 -29.07
N GLN A 98 14.10 -12.98 -28.87
CA GLN A 98 14.81 -13.83 -27.92
C GLN A 98 14.85 -13.16 -26.54
N ILE A 99 14.53 -13.91 -25.50
CA ILE A 99 14.62 -13.46 -24.10
C ILE A 99 15.57 -14.37 -23.33
N GLN A 100 16.28 -13.85 -22.33
CA GLN A 100 17.10 -14.66 -21.43
C GLN A 100 16.28 -15.10 -20.21
N CYS A 101 16.34 -16.38 -19.86
CA CYS A 101 15.78 -16.85 -18.61
C CYS A 101 16.60 -16.32 -17.41
N PRO A 102 15.99 -15.72 -16.39
CA PRO A 102 16.70 -15.21 -15.22
C PRO A 102 17.29 -16.31 -14.32
N LYS A 103 16.85 -17.57 -14.46
CA LYS A 103 17.34 -18.69 -13.63
C LYS A 103 18.56 -19.39 -14.22
N CYS A 104 18.59 -19.60 -15.53
CA CYS A 104 19.68 -20.34 -16.20
C CYS A 104 20.43 -19.51 -17.26
N SER A 105 20.07 -18.25 -17.46
CA SER A 105 20.66 -17.32 -18.46
C SER A 105 20.56 -17.77 -19.92
N GLN A 106 19.83 -18.86 -20.19
CA GLN A 106 19.67 -19.41 -21.53
C GLN A 106 18.75 -18.52 -22.38
N LYS A 107 19.19 -18.22 -23.61
CA LYS A 107 18.43 -17.43 -24.59
C LYS A 107 17.34 -18.30 -25.22
N LEU A 108 16.08 -17.97 -24.97
CA LEU A 108 14.90 -18.64 -25.51
C LEU A 108 14.28 -17.81 -26.62
N LYS A 109 14.04 -18.44 -27.77
CA LYS A 109 13.31 -17.84 -28.88
C LYS A 109 11.81 -18.07 -28.64
N ILE A 110 11.05 -17.00 -28.49
CA ILE A 110 9.61 -17.09 -28.30
C ILE A 110 8.98 -17.42 -29.67
N PRO A 111 8.17 -18.49 -29.79
CA PRO A 111 7.47 -18.79 -31.03
C PRO A 111 6.71 -17.54 -31.49
N ALA A 112 6.99 -17.08 -32.70
CA ALA A 112 6.16 -16.09 -33.36
C ALA A 112 4.86 -16.82 -33.71
N GLY A 113 3.93 -16.88 -32.75
CA GLY A 113 2.66 -17.55 -32.96
C GLY A 113 2.05 -17.06 -34.25
N SER A 114 1.94 -17.96 -35.23
CA SER A 114 1.31 -17.69 -36.52
C SER A 114 -0.07 -17.10 -36.22
N ALA A 115 -0.32 -15.89 -36.71
CA ALA A 115 -1.65 -15.31 -36.67
C ALA A 115 -2.57 -16.19 -37.53
N THR A 116 -3.25 -17.14 -36.91
CA THR A 116 -4.22 -18.06 -37.52
C THR A 116 -5.10 -18.51 -36.36
N SER A 117 -6.40 -18.26 -36.29
CA SER A 117 -7.38 -17.82 -37.29
C SER A 117 -8.57 -17.22 -36.54
N THR A 118 -9.12 -16.13 -37.07
CA THR A 118 -10.51 -15.74 -36.86
C THR A 118 -11.41 -16.98 -37.00
N PRO A 119 -12.27 -17.31 -36.00
CA PRO A 119 -13.35 -18.23 -36.25
C PRO A 119 -14.31 -17.53 -37.21
N ALA A 120 -14.20 -17.85 -38.49
CA ALA A 120 -15.30 -17.66 -39.43
C ALA A 120 -16.42 -18.59 -38.98
N GLN A 121 -17.30 -18.06 -38.13
CA GLN A 121 -18.57 -18.67 -37.78
C GLN A 121 -19.46 -18.59 -39.02
N THR A 122 -19.29 -19.56 -39.92
CA THR A 122 -20.20 -19.82 -41.01
C THR A 122 -21.54 -20.20 -40.39
N ALA A 123 -22.52 -19.32 -40.55
CA ALA A 123 -23.93 -19.64 -40.39
C ALA A 123 -24.25 -20.91 -41.20
N GLN A 124 -24.62 -21.99 -40.52
CA GLN A 124 -25.25 -23.13 -41.17
C GLN A 124 -26.78 -23.00 -41.04
N PRO A 125 -27.50 -23.17 -42.16
CA PRO A 125 -28.93 -22.93 -42.25
C PRO A 125 -29.75 -24.09 -41.67
N LEU A 126 -30.93 -23.71 -41.19
CA LEU A 126 -32.07 -24.54 -40.83
C LEU A 126 -32.29 -25.69 -41.83
N SER A 127 -32.41 -26.92 -41.33
CA SER A 127 -33.14 -27.99 -42.01
C SER A 127 -33.78 -28.92 -40.99
N GLN A 128 -35.11 -28.88 -41.04
CA GLN A 128 -36.10 -29.70 -40.37
C GLN A 128 -36.11 -31.14 -40.91
N SER A 129 -36.48 -32.11 -40.06
CA SER A 129 -37.27 -33.34 -40.34
C SER A 129 -36.84 -34.45 -39.39
N SER A 130 -37.67 -35.38 -38.91
CA SER A 130 -39.10 -35.52 -38.60
C SER A 130 -39.22 -36.95 -38.01
N VAL A 131 -39.82 -37.08 -36.81
CA VAL A 131 -40.84 -38.04 -36.28
C VAL A 131 -40.94 -39.48 -36.90
N PRO A 132 -41.48 -40.58 -36.27
CA PRO A 132 -41.95 -40.89 -34.89
C PRO A 132 -41.38 -42.23 -34.30
N THR A 133 -41.74 -42.60 -33.06
CA THR A 133 -42.47 -43.88 -32.72
C THR A 133 -42.54 -44.11 -31.21
N ALA A 134 -43.77 -44.26 -30.71
CA ALA A 134 -44.19 -44.66 -29.36
C ALA A 134 -43.73 -46.10 -29.01
N ILE A 135 -43.79 -46.68 -27.81
CA ILE A 135 -44.90 -46.97 -26.85
C ILE A 135 -44.24 -47.51 -25.52
N PRO A 136 -44.91 -48.05 -24.46
CA PRO A 136 -45.35 -47.36 -23.22
C PRO A 136 -44.96 -48.03 -21.87
N VAL A 137 -45.53 -47.45 -20.78
CA VAL A 137 -46.01 -48.10 -19.52
C VAL A 137 -44.97 -48.59 -18.50
N ALA A 138 -44.87 -47.89 -17.36
CA ALA A 138 -45.40 -48.34 -16.06
C ALA A 138 -44.85 -47.47 -14.90
N ALA A 139 -45.76 -46.82 -14.18
CA ALA A 139 -45.54 -46.34 -12.81
C ALA A 139 -45.53 -47.56 -11.85
N PRO A 140 -45.03 -47.45 -10.59
CA PRO A 140 -45.81 -46.74 -9.58
C PRO A 140 -45.00 -45.90 -8.56
N LEU A 141 -45.78 -45.03 -7.92
CA LEU A 141 -45.63 -44.35 -6.64
C LEU A 141 -44.60 -44.95 -5.65
N SER A 142 -43.82 -44.07 -5.01
CA SER A 142 -43.65 -44.01 -3.55
C SER A 142 -43.02 -42.68 -3.14
N THR A 143 -43.85 -41.80 -2.58
CA THR A 143 -43.44 -40.71 -1.69
C THR A 143 -42.93 -41.28 -0.36
N PRO A 144 -42.04 -40.54 0.33
CA PRO A 144 -42.42 -40.18 1.69
C PRO A 144 -42.45 -38.67 1.87
N ALA A 145 -43.63 -38.20 2.26
CA ALA A 145 -43.85 -36.89 2.84
C ALA A 145 -43.00 -36.75 4.10
N THR A 146 -42.11 -35.76 4.13
CA THR A 146 -41.62 -35.21 5.40
C THR A 146 -42.22 -33.82 5.53
N SER A 147 -43.27 -33.77 6.33
CA SER A 147 -43.97 -32.57 6.78
C SER A 147 -42.99 -31.64 7.50
N PHE A 148 -42.78 -30.45 6.95
CA PHE A 148 -42.29 -29.31 7.73
C PHE A 148 -43.49 -28.46 8.18
N PRO A 149 -43.60 -28.15 9.47
CA PRO A 149 -44.73 -27.44 10.03
C PRO A 149 -44.75 -25.99 9.56
N SER A 150 -45.95 -25.56 9.17
CA SER A 150 -46.34 -24.18 8.92
C SER A 150 -46.01 -23.32 10.15
N GLN A 151 -45.10 -22.36 10.01
CA GLN A 151 -44.95 -21.31 11.01
C GLN A 151 -46.12 -20.33 10.90
N PRO A 152 -46.70 -19.90 12.03
CA PRO A 152 -47.77 -18.93 12.05
C PRO A 152 -47.24 -17.54 11.70
N THR A 153 -47.89 -16.92 10.72
CA THR A 153 -47.84 -15.49 10.44
C THR A 153 -48.23 -14.73 11.71
N THR A 154 -47.23 -14.29 12.46
CA THR A 154 -47.42 -13.36 13.58
C THR A 154 -46.86 -12.02 13.16
N THR A 155 -47.73 -11.23 12.54
CA THR A 155 -47.59 -9.78 12.44
C THR A 155 -47.73 -9.21 13.85
N GLN A 156 -46.61 -9.07 14.56
CA GLN A 156 -46.49 -8.23 15.74
C GLN A 156 -45.16 -7.51 15.65
N ASP A 157 -45.22 -6.22 15.29
CA ASP A 157 -44.14 -5.25 15.45
C ASP A 157 -43.83 -5.07 16.94
N PRO A 158 -42.65 -5.45 17.45
CA PRO A 158 -42.29 -5.20 18.85
C PRO A 158 -41.77 -3.77 19.10
N PHE A 159 -41.91 -2.85 18.13
CA PHE A 159 -41.41 -1.47 18.22
C PHE A 159 -42.51 -0.38 18.10
N ALA A 160 -43.79 -0.76 18.11
CA ALA A 160 -44.90 0.20 17.97
C ALA A 160 -45.19 1.05 19.22
N ASP A 161 -44.62 0.72 20.39
CA ASP A 161 -44.87 1.44 21.66
C ASP A 161 -43.60 2.01 22.31
N LEU A 162 -42.81 2.78 21.55
CA LEU A 162 -41.83 3.71 22.14
C LEU A 162 -42.45 5.12 22.19
N PRO A 163 -42.50 5.78 23.36
CA PRO A 163 -43.04 7.12 23.47
C PRO A 163 -42.20 8.10 22.64
N THR A 164 -42.83 8.65 21.60
CA THR A 164 -42.40 9.83 20.86
C THR A 164 -42.31 11.03 21.81
N ALA A 165 -41.16 11.22 22.43
CA ALA A 165 -40.78 12.46 23.09
C ALA A 165 -39.32 12.76 22.75
N MET A 166 -39.04 13.06 21.48
CA MET A 166 -37.83 13.77 21.11
C MET A 166 -38.06 15.28 21.32
N PRO A 167 -37.18 15.99 22.03
CA PRO A 167 -37.23 17.45 22.11
C PRO A 167 -36.95 18.07 20.73
N ALA A 168 -37.65 19.18 20.48
CA ALA A 168 -37.61 19.94 19.25
C ALA A 168 -36.19 20.22 18.75
N ALA A 169 -36.00 20.04 17.45
CA ALA A 169 -34.83 20.50 16.72
C ALA A 169 -34.61 22.01 16.95
N PRO A 170 -33.39 22.47 17.26
CA PRO A 170 -33.09 23.90 17.29
C PRO A 170 -33.12 24.48 15.87
N ALA A 171 -33.74 25.64 15.74
CA ALA A 171 -33.93 26.36 14.49
C ALA A 171 -32.60 26.65 13.75
N PRO A 172 -32.62 26.69 12.40
CA PRO A 172 -31.46 27.11 11.62
C PRO A 172 -31.37 28.64 11.65
N GLY A 173 -30.41 29.20 12.39
CA GLY A 173 -30.22 30.65 12.34
C GLY A 173 -29.39 31.25 13.47
N THR A 174 -28.10 30.96 13.52
CA THR A 174 -27.12 31.89 14.10
C THR A 174 -25.83 31.85 13.27
N PRO A 175 -25.37 32.97 12.70
CA PRO A 175 -24.07 33.04 12.03
C PRO A 175 -22.96 32.84 13.07
N MET A 176 -22.04 31.92 12.81
CA MET A 176 -20.83 31.76 13.61
C MET A 176 -19.99 33.06 13.55
N PRO A 177 -19.48 33.57 14.68
CA PRO A 177 -18.48 34.64 14.65
C PRO A 177 -17.16 34.10 14.09
N SER A 178 -16.62 34.85 13.13
CA SER A 178 -15.34 34.61 12.46
C SER A 178 -14.21 34.36 13.47
N ALA A 179 -13.58 33.19 13.39
CA ALA A 179 -12.33 32.93 14.10
C ALA A 179 -11.20 33.79 13.51
N PRO A 180 -10.34 34.42 14.34
CA PRO A 180 -9.20 35.19 13.86
C PRO A 180 -8.15 34.27 13.24
N ALA A 181 -7.59 34.71 12.12
CA ALA A 181 -6.54 34.03 11.37
C ALA A 181 -5.31 33.73 12.25
N PRO A 182 -4.74 32.50 12.21
CA PRO A 182 -3.45 32.26 12.84
C PRO A 182 -2.35 32.95 12.03
N ALA A 183 -1.60 33.79 12.73
CA ALA A 183 -0.42 34.47 12.23
C ALA A 183 0.61 33.45 11.71
N ALA A 184 1.07 33.68 10.49
CA ALA A 184 2.21 32.99 9.90
C ALA A 184 3.46 33.27 10.74
N SER A 185 3.96 32.24 11.42
CA SER A 185 5.35 32.20 11.90
C SER A 185 6.03 31.02 11.22
N GLY A 186 6.91 31.36 10.28
CA GLY A 186 7.83 30.43 9.65
C GLY A 186 8.90 30.00 10.66
N GLY A 187 9.22 28.71 10.64
CA GLY A 187 10.29 28.14 11.44
C GLY A 187 10.70 26.79 10.86
N ASP A 188 11.81 26.80 10.14
CA ASP A 188 12.51 25.63 9.62
C ASP A 188 12.93 24.70 10.77
N PHE A 189 12.21 23.60 11.01
CA PHE A 189 12.53 22.63 12.08
C PHE A 189 12.48 21.16 11.65
N TRP A 190 12.86 20.85 10.40
CA TRP A 190 12.93 19.47 9.94
C TRP A 190 14.26 19.17 9.26
N ASN A 191 15.35 19.03 10.04
CA ASN A 191 16.47 18.22 9.56
C ASN A 191 17.50 17.78 10.61
N GLU A 192 17.13 17.08 11.69
CA GLU A 192 18.13 16.28 12.41
C GLU A 192 17.44 15.25 13.31
N LEU A 193 17.49 13.97 12.93
CA LEU A 193 17.50 12.79 13.80
C LEU A 193 17.43 11.55 12.91
N ASN A 194 18.57 11.22 12.29
CA ASN A 194 18.79 9.88 11.79
C ASN A 194 20.27 9.51 11.94
N THR A 195 20.63 8.96 13.09
CA THR A 195 21.85 8.16 13.28
C THR A 195 21.58 7.02 14.27
N PRO A 196 22.11 5.80 14.01
CA PRO A 196 21.91 4.62 14.85
C PRO A 196 23.13 4.31 15.73
N ALA A 197 22.90 3.84 16.96
CA ALA A 197 23.85 3.05 17.75
C ALA A 197 23.03 2.26 18.79
N ALA A 198 22.89 0.93 18.72
CA ALA A 198 23.87 -0.14 18.92
C ALA A 198 24.30 -0.32 20.39
N THR A 199 23.66 -1.27 21.09
CA THR A 199 24.14 -2.18 22.17
C THR A 199 22.85 -2.80 22.75
N GLY A 200 22.62 -4.09 22.89
CA GLY A 200 23.48 -5.24 23.16
C GLY A 200 22.85 -5.95 24.36
N MET A 201 22.41 -7.21 24.21
CA MET A 201 22.25 -8.23 25.26
C MET A 201 21.43 -9.42 24.72
N SER A 202 22.11 -10.56 24.58
CA SER A 202 21.50 -11.91 24.61
C SER A 202 21.73 -12.50 26.00
N PRO A 203 20.89 -13.44 26.45
CA PRO A 203 21.43 -14.79 26.53
C PRO A 203 20.45 -15.93 26.15
N ALA A 204 21.07 -16.95 25.57
CA ALA A 204 20.85 -18.40 25.63
C ALA A 204 19.50 -18.98 26.10
N ALA A 205 18.88 -19.80 25.23
CA ALA A 205 18.19 -21.02 25.64
C ALA A 205 18.22 -22.08 24.51
N SER A 206 18.95 -23.15 24.80
CA SER A 206 18.86 -24.56 24.42
C SER A 206 17.83 -25.00 23.35
N PHE A 207 18.33 -25.58 22.25
CA PHE A 207 17.57 -26.48 21.36
C PHE A 207 18.23 -27.87 21.35
N PRO A 208 17.49 -28.97 21.59
CA PRO A 208 17.98 -30.31 21.32
C PRO A 208 17.55 -30.80 19.93
N GLY A 209 18.50 -31.39 19.20
CA GLY A 209 18.26 -32.57 18.36
C GLY A 209 18.07 -32.37 16.85
N GLY A 210 18.95 -33.03 16.07
CA GLY A 210 18.55 -33.65 14.81
C GLY A 210 19.20 -33.12 13.53
N PHE A 211 20.51 -33.31 13.36
CA PHE A 211 21.15 -33.28 12.03
C PHE A 211 21.21 -34.70 11.45
N PRO A 212 20.75 -34.92 10.21
CA PRO A 212 21.24 -36.03 9.40
C PRO A 212 22.48 -35.62 8.58
N SER A 213 23.33 -36.61 8.42
CA SER A 213 24.69 -36.71 7.89
C SER A 213 24.84 -36.44 6.38
N SER A 214 25.89 -35.65 6.03
CA SER A 214 26.88 -35.85 4.92
C SER A 214 26.38 -35.96 3.45
N PRO A 215 27.23 -35.74 2.39
CA PRO A 215 28.68 -35.94 2.36
C PRO A 215 29.57 -34.90 1.60
N ALA A 216 30.86 -35.05 1.91
CA ALA A 216 32.10 -34.65 1.23
C ALA A 216 32.08 -34.02 -0.16
N VAL A 217 32.76 -32.87 -0.31
CA VAL A 217 33.45 -32.48 -1.56
C VAL A 217 34.75 -31.68 -1.29
N SER A 218 35.86 -32.29 -1.71
CA SER A 218 37.17 -31.81 -2.20
C SER A 218 37.72 -30.39 -1.89
N SER A 219 38.79 -30.39 -1.10
CA SER A 219 40.13 -29.79 -1.33
C SER A 219 40.40 -28.72 -2.43
N GLY A 220 40.93 -27.57 -1.98
CA GLY A 220 42.05 -26.81 -2.62
C GLY A 220 41.82 -25.29 -2.82
N PRO A 221 42.88 -24.45 -2.92
CA PRO A 221 44.20 -24.47 -2.29
C PRO A 221 44.48 -23.25 -1.37
N GLN A 222 45.43 -23.44 -0.46
CA GLN A 222 46.01 -22.43 0.42
C GLN A 222 46.74 -21.33 -0.36
N VAL A 223 46.53 -20.07 0.05
CA VAL A 223 47.46 -18.97 -0.24
C VAL A 223 48.13 -18.51 1.05
N ASN A 224 49.45 -18.58 1.02
CA ASN A 224 50.39 -18.25 2.06
C ASN A 224 50.40 -16.75 2.36
N HIS A 225 50.24 -16.37 3.63
CA HIS A 225 50.70 -15.08 4.13
C HIS A 225 51.87 -15.31 5.08
N ALA A 226 53.07 -15.31 4.52
CA ALA A 226 54.32 -15.20 5.25
C ALA A 226 54.87 -13.78 5.09
N ALA A 227 55.34 -13.25 6.23
CA ALA A 227 56.40 -12.26 6.38
C ALA A 227 56.19 -10.86 5.77
N LEU A 228 55.95 -9.89 6.66
CA LEU A 228 56.88 -8.76 6.80
C LEU A 228 56.77 -8.19 8.22
N ALA A 229 57.77 -8.56 9.00
CA ALA A 229 58.14 -7.92 10.25
C ALA A 229 59.01 -6.68 9.95
N ALA A 230 59.10 -5.84 10.99
CA ALA A 230 60.15 -4.88 11.32
C ALA A 230 59.86 -3.38 11.13
N ALA A 231 59.89 -2.71 12.29
CA ALA A 231 60.18 -1.31 12.63
C ALA A 231 59.00 -0.68 13.36
N GLY A 232 59.10 -0.16 14.58
CA GLY A 232 60.23 0.09 15.46
C GLY A 232 59.68 0.85 16.67
N ALA A 233 60.29 0.57 17.83
CA ALA A 233 60.18 1.23 19.12
C ALA A 233 59.37 2.55 19.23
N TYR A 234 58.35 2.56 20.10
CA TYR A 234 58.24 3.55 21.18
C TYR A 234 57.19 3.08 22.20
N SER A 235 57.65 2.58 23.34
CA SER A 235 56.81 2.28 24.51
C SER A 235 56.94 3.44 25.49
N PRO A 236 55.93 4.32 25.65
CA PRO A 236 55.90 5.21 26.80
C PRO A 236 55.56 4.40 28.05
N SER A 237 56.38 4.59 29.07
CA SER A 237 56.28 4.02 30.42
C SER A 237 54.90 4.24 31.04
N LEU A 238 54.42 3.22 31.74
CA LEU A 238 53.08 3.14 32.34
C LEU A 238 52.97 3.83 33.71
N ASP A 239 54.04 4.50 34.18
CA ASP A 239 54.13 4.96 35.58
C ASP A 239 53.79 6.44 35.84
N GLU A 240 53.58 7.27 34.81
CA GLU A 240 53.28 8.70 35.03
C GLU A 240 51.79 9.08 34.86
N LYS A 241 50.90 8.10 34.75
CA LYS A 241 49.45 8.35 34.61
C LYS A 241 48.61 7.99 35.84
N ILE A 242 49.25 7.56 36.93
CA ILE A 242 48.57 7.19 38.18
C ILE A 242 48.58 8.36 39.20
N GLY A 243 49.45 9.36 39.03
CA GLY A 243 49.57 10.48 39.99
C GLY A 243 48.49 11.57 39.93
N ASN A 244 47.72 11.68 38.84
CA ASN A 244 46.80 12.81 38.63
C ASN A 244 45.30 12.42 38.63
N MET A 245 44.94 11.22 39.10
CA MET A 245 43.52 10.83 39.25
C MET A 245 43.00 10.91 40.69
N ALA A 246 43.83 11.30 41.66
CA ALA A 246 43.46 11.27 43.09
C ALA A 246 42.93 12.61 43.66
N ALA A 247 42.83 13.69 42.88
CA ALA A 247 42.53 15.03 43.42
C ALA A 247 41.39 15.79 42.74
N ALA A 248 40.44 15.09 42.09
CA ALA A 248 39.30 15.76 41.43
C ALA A 248 37.96 15.01 41.54
N SER A 249 37.69 14.32 42.66
CA SER A 249 36.45 13.53 42.84
C SER A 249 35.62 13.85 44.09
N THR A 250 35.72 15.06 44.64
CA THR A 250 34.76 15.57 45.64
C THR A 250 34.02 16.79 45.11
N GLY A 251 33.32 16.60 43.99
CA GLY A 251 32.28 17.51 43.50
C GLY A 251 30.94 16.77 43.49
N PRO A 252 29.83 17.40 43.93
CA PRO A 252 28.57 16.70 44.19
C PRO A 252 27.94 16.18 42.89
N THR A 253 28.17 14.90 42.57
CA THR A 253 27.51 14.15 41.49
C THR A 253 26.12 13.66 41.90
N GLU A 254 25.42 14.41 42.75
CA GLU A 254 23.98 14.27 43.00
C GLU A 254 23.15 15.23 42.13
N ARG A 255 23.75 15.82 41.08
CA ARG A 255 22.96 16.45 40.02
C ARG A 255 22.30 15.37 39.15
N SER A 256 21.13 14.95 39.63
CA SER A 256 19.93 14.87 38.82
C SER A 256 19.87 13.72 37.79
N LEU A 257 19.87 12.49 38.29
CA LEU A 257 19.15 11.44 37.56
C LEU A 257 17.63 11.78 37.47
N GLY A 258 17.09 12.48 38.48
CA GLY A 258 15.68 12.88 38.54
C GLY A 258 15.21 13.83 37.42
N GLY A 259 16.04 14.79 36.99
CA GLY A 259 15.68 15.74 35.94
C GLY A 259 15.54 15.12 34.55
N TYR A 260 16.30 14.06 34.25
CA TYR A 260 16.20 13.38 32.96
C TYR A 260 14.93 12.55 32.84
N PHE A 261 14.47 11.93 33.92
CA PHE A 261 13.18 11.23 33.97
C PHE A 261 12.00 12.20 33.93
N SER A 262 12.08 13.33 34.63
CA SER A 262 11.01 14.34 34.65
C SER A 262 10.75 14.93 33.24
N ASN A 263 11.81 15.28 32.50
CA ASN A 263 11.64 15.82 31.15
C ASN A 263 11.09 14.77 30.15
N ARG A 264 11.45 13.48 30.32
CA ARG A 264 10.89 12.39 29.50
C ARG A 264 9.41 12.14 29.78
N ILE A 265 8.99 12.23 31.03
CA ILE A 265 7.58 12.06 31.42
C ILE A 265 6.75 13.20 30.82
N HIS A 266 7.22 14.44 30.90
CA HIS A 266 6.53 15.60 30.30
C HIS A 266 6.36 15.46 28.78
N TRP A 267 7.43 15.10 28.06
CA TRP A 267 7.33 14.84 26.61
C TRP A 267 6.38 13.68 26.28
N GLY A 268 6.37 12.62 27.09
CA GLY A 268 5.44 11.50 26.93
C GLY A 268 3.97 11.93 27.04
N LEU A 269 3.66 12.79 28.02
CA LEU A 269 2.31 13.33 28.21
C LEU A 269 1.89 14.24 27.04
N ILE A 270 2.78 15.11 26.55
CA ILE A 270 2.49 15.97 25.38
C ILE A 270 2.20 15.12 24.13
N ILE A 271 3.00 14.07 23.89
CA ILE A 271 2.77 13.16 22.75
C ILE A 271 1.44 12.43 22.89
N MET A 272 1.05 12.00 24.10
CA MET A 272 -0.27 11.38 24.29
C MET A 272 -1.41 12.38 24.08
N MET A 273 -1.27 13.61 24.58
CA MET A 273 -2.30 14.65 24.47
C MET A 273 -2.54 15.10 23.02
N LEU A 274 -1.48 15.19 22.20
CA LEU A 274 -1.59 15.56 20.79
C LEU A 274 -1.81 14.35 19.87
N GLY A 275 -1.16 13.23 20.17
CA GLY A 275 -1.22 12.01 19.37
C GLY A 275 -2.56 11.29 19.46
N GLY A 276 -3.23 11.31 20.62
CA GLY A 276 -4.55 10.71 20.82
C GLY A 276 -5.61 11.29 19.87
N PRO A 277 -5.88 12.61 19.90
CA PRO A 277 -6.82 13.25 18.98
C PRO A 277 -6.48 13.05 17.50
N PHE A 278 -5.19 13.06 17.14
CA PHE A 278 -4.76 12.83 15.75
C PHE A 278 -5.09 11.40 15.27
N LEU A 279 -4.83 10.38 16.09
CA LEU A 279 -5.20 9.00 15.80
C LEU A 279 -6.72 8.80 15.74
N ALA A 280 -7.46 9.45 16.66
CA ALA A 280 -8.92 9.43 16.65
C ALA A 280 -9.50 10.08 15.37
N PHE A 281 -8.91 11.19 14.91
CA PHE A 281 -9.31 11.84 13.66
C PHE A 281 -9.06 10.95 12.44
N ILE A 282 -7.89 10.28 12.37
CA ILE A 282 -7.58 9.32 11.30
C ILE A 282 -8.59 8.16 11.33
N GLY A 283 -8.89 7.62 12.51
CA GLY A 283 -9.89 6.55 12.67
C GLY A 283 -11.30 7.00 12.25
N TRP A 284 -11.73 8.19 12.66
CA TRP A 284 -13.02 8.75 12.28
C TRP A 284 -13.13 9.00 10.78
N SER A 285 -12.07 9.52 10.13
CA SER A 285 -12.04 9.71 8.68
C SER A 285 -12.13 8.38 7.91
N ALA A 286 -11.48 7.33 8.40
CA ALA A 286 -11.61 6.00 7.78
C ALA A 286 -13.03 5.44 7.95
N GLN A 287 -13.61 5.60 9.14
CA GLN A 287 -14.96 5.12 9.45
C GLN A 287 -16.04 5.89 8.67
N SER A 288 -15.88 7.20 8.48
CA SER A 288 -16.83 7.99 7.68
C SER A 288 -16.81 7.61 6.21
N LYS A 289 -15.62 7.29 5.66
CA LYS A 289 -15.49 6.74 4.30
C LYS A 289 -16.14 5.37 4.17
N MET A 290 -15.93 4.48 5.14
CA MET A 290 -16.59 3.17 5.18
C MET A 290 -18.11 3.32 5.27
N ALA A 291 -18.61 4.20 6.13
CA ALA A 291 -20.05 4.47 6.26
C ALA A 291 -20.65 5.06 4.97
N ALA A 292 -19.91 5.94 4.28
CA ALA A 292 -20.32 6.47 2.98
C ALA A 292 -20.36 5.35 1.93
N LEU A 293 -19.31 4.54 1.82
CA LEU A 293 -19.30 3.37 0.93
C LEU A 293 -20.41 2.38 1.30
N ASP A 294 -20.74 2.22 2.57
CA ASP A 294 -21.82 1.34 2.99
C ASP A 294 -23.19 1.85 2.54
N ALA A 295 -23.43 3.15 2.69
CA ALA A 295 -24.69 3.80 2.35
C ALA A 295 -24.94 3.94 0.84
N ARG A 296 -23.91 4.29 0.06
CA ARG A 296 -24.05 4.62 -1.39
C ARG A 296 -23.17 3.80 -2.34
N GLY A 297 -22.33 2.92 -1.81
CA GLY A 297 -21.40 2.16 -2.63
C GLY A 297 -22.08 1.12 -3.49
N VAL A 298 -21.64 1.02 -4.73
CA VAL A 298 -22.10 0.01 -5.71
C VAL A 298 -21.14 -1.18 -5.64
N THR A 299 -21.69 -2.39 -5.61
CA THR A 299 -20.90 -3.63 -5.58
C THR A 299 -20.78 -4.21 -6.97
N VAL A 300 -19.56 -4.53 -7.38
CA VAL A 300 -19.24 -5.15 -8.67
C VAL A 300 -18.26 -6.30 -8.48
N ASP A 301 -18.30 -7.25 -9.41
CA ASP A 301 -17.31 -8.31 -9.46
C ASP A 301 -15.99 -7.79 -10.03
N GLY A 302 -14.93 -7.89 -9.22
CA GLY A 302 -13.55 -7.66 -9.63
C GLY A 302 -12.80 -8.97 -9.86
N VAL A 303 -11.76 -8.94 -10.68
CA VAL A 303 -10.87 -10.08 -10.94
C VAL A 303 -9.56 -9.86 -10.20
N VAL A 304 -9.14 -10.85 -9.40
CA VAL A 304 -7.87 -10.81 -8.68
C VAL A 304 -6.71 -10.97 -9.67
N LEU A 305 -5.91 -9.93 -9.85
CA LEU A 305 -4.77 -9.91 -10.77
C LEU A 305 -3.48 -10.42 -10.15
N ASP A 306 -3.20 -10.00 -8.91
CA ASP A 306 -2.00 -10.38 -8.15
C ASP A 306 -2.32 -10.59 -6.67
N SER A 307 -1.50 -11.42 -6.03
CA SER A 307 -1.61 -11.78 -4.63
C SER A 307 -0.21 -11.72 -4.01
N ARG A 308 0.01 -10.81 -3.07
CA ARG A 308 1.32 -10.65 -2.41
C ARG A 308 1.22 -10.84 -0.90
N GLU A 309 2.18 -11.57 -0.35
CA GLU A 309 2.43 -11.64 1.09
C GLU A 309 3.66 -10.79 1.43
N ARG A 310 3.54 -9.85 2.36
CA ARG A 310 4.69 -9.14 2.95
C ARG A 310 4.96 -9.66 4.35
N ARG A 311 6.16 -10.19 4.56
CA ARG A 311 6.63 -10.61 5.89
C ARG A 311 7.53 -9.54 6.51
N SER A 312 7.16 -9.08 7.69
CA SER A 312 8.02 -8.34 8.60
C SER A 312 8.58 -9.29 9.67
N ARG A 313 9.54 -8.83 10.48
CA ARG A 313 10.11 -9.63 11.57
C ARG A 313 9.06 -10.03 12.64
N ARG A 314 7.94 -9.31 12.73
CA ARG A 314 6.90 -9.50 13.77
C ARG A 314 5.50 -9.75 13.22
N SER A 315 5.26 -9.60 11.92
CA SER A 315 3.92 -9.68 11.34
C SER A 315 3.94 -10.07 9.86
N ARG A 316 2.79 -10.52 9.36
CA ARG A 316 2.52 -10.77 7.94
C ARG A 316 1.36 -9.90 7.50
N SER A 317 1.45 -9.34 6.29
CA SER A 317 0.40 -8.53 5.68
C SER A 317 0.11 -9.07 4.29
N TYR A 318 -1.17 -9.22 3.98
CA TYR A 318 -1.65 -9.83 2.75
C TYR A 318 -2.28 -8.73 1.89
N TYR A 319 -1.93 -8.69 0.62
CA TYR A 319 -2.53 -7.74 -0.33
C TYR A 319 -2.99 -8.46 -1.59
N LEU A 320 -4.14 -8.04 -2.09
CA LEU A 320 -4.72 -8.47 -3.37
C LEU A 320 -4.81 -7.27 -4.29
N GLU A 321 -4.27 -7.39 -5.50
CA GLU A 321 -4.48 -6.42 -6.57
C GLU A 321 -5.70 -6.87 -7.37
N VAL A 322 -6.77 -6.07 -7.37
CA VAL A 322 -8.05 -6.46 -7.97
C VAL A 322 -8.42 -5.44 -9.04
N ALA A 323 -8.73 -5.94 -10.24
CA ALA A 323 -9.26 -5.13 -11.33
C ALA A 323 -10.78 -5.25 -11.41
N TYR A 324 -11.47 -4.12 -11.41
CA TYR A 324 -12.92 -4.05 -11.47
C TYR A 324 -13.37 -3.02 -12.51
N LYS A 325 -14.60 -3.15 -12.98
CA LYS A 325 -15.21 -2.17 -13.90
C LYS A 325 -16.36 -1.49 -13.19
N THR A 326 -16.45 -0.18 -13.31
CA THR A 326 -17.61 0.58 -12.83
C THR A 326 -18.80 0.37 -13.76
N GLU A 327 -19.99 0.77 -13.31
CA GLU A 327 -21.20 0.81 -14.16
C GLU A 327 -21.02 1.66 -15.43
N ALA A 328 -20.16 2.69 -15.37
CA ALA A 328 -19.78 3.49 -16.54
C ALA A 328 -18.83 2.76 -17.52
N GLY A 329 -18.43 1.53 -17.22
CA GLY A 329 -17.51 0.71 -18.02
C GLY A 329 -16.03 1.09 -17.86
N ALA A 330 -15.71 2.04 -16.97
CA ALA A 330 -14.33 2.42 -16.69
C ALA A 330 -13.64 1.33 -15.86
N ALA A 331 -12.45 0.89 -16.30
CA ALA A 331 -11.67 -0.13 -15.61
C ALA A 331 -10.72 0.52 -14.60
N TYR A 332 -10.73 0.00 -13.38
CA TYR A 332 -9.84 0.39 -12.29
C TYR A 332 -9.07 -0.83 -11.80
N THR A 333 -7.93 -0.58 -11.18
CA THR A 333 -7.11 -1.60 -10.55
C THR A 333 -6.56 -1.00 -9.27
N ASP A 334 -6.81 -1.66 -8.15
CA ASP A 334 -6.40 -1.17 -6.85
C ASP A 334 -5.84 -2.31 -5.98
N GLU A 335 -4.97 -1.95 -5.05
CA GLU A 335 -4.29 -2.87 -4.13
C GLU A 335 -4.96 -2.81 -2.75
N PHE A 336 -5.64 -3.89 -2.38
CA PHE A 336 -6.38 -4.00 -1.12
C PHE A 336 -5.60 -4.80 -0.10
N GLN A 337 -5.48 -4.28 1.12
CA GLN A 337 -4.99 -5.05 2.26
C GLN A 337 -6.12 -5.91 2.83
N VAL A 338 -5.91 -7.22 2.91
CA VAL A 338 -6.92 -8.19 3.33
C VAL A 338 -6.47 -9.02 4.53
N ASN A 339 -7.43 -9.66 5.22
CA ASN A 339 -7.10 -10.66 6.23
C ASN A 339 -6.58 -11.96 5.58
N SER A 340 -5.92 -12.82 6.37
CA SER A 340 -5.35 -14.07 5.86
C SER A 340 -6.42 -15.02 5.32
N THR A 341 -7.57 -15.13 5.99
CA THR A 341 -8.64 -16.05 5.60
C THR A 341 -9.24 -15.70 4.24
N TYR A 342 -9.44 -14.41 3.97
CA TYR A 342 -9.93 -13.87 2.71
C TYR A 342 -8.87 -13.99 1.62
N TYR A 343 -7.60 -13.79 1.95
CA TYR A 343 -6.49 -14.01 1.03
C TYR A 343 -6.42 -15.47 0.58
N ASP A 344 -6.51 -16.42 1.51
CA ASP A 344 -6.42 -17.86 1.21
C ASP A 344 -7.65 -18.39 0.47
N SER A 345 -8.80 -17.69 0.52
CA SER A 345 -10.03 -18.08 -0.18
C SER A 345 -10.14 -17.55 -1.61
N HIS A 346 -9.23 -16.69 -2.06
CA HIS A 346 -9.27 -16.08 -3.39
C HIS A 346 -8.03 -16.43 -4.21
N ASP A 347 -8.21 -17.25 -5.24
CA ASP A 347 -7.15 -17.59 -6.19
C ASP A 347 -6.88 -16.46 -7.19
N LEU A 348 -5.67 -16.46 -7.76
CA LEU A 348 -5.31 -15.57 -8.88
C LEU A 348 -6.24 -15.84 -10.08
N GLY A 349 -6.87 -14.79 -10.60
CA GLY A 349 -7.90 -14.87 -11.64
C GLY A 349 -9.30 -15.18 -11.11
N GLY A 350 -9.45 -15.42 -9.81
CA GLY A 350 -10.75 -15.53 -9.15
C GLY A 350 -11.50 -14.20 -9.11
N THR A 351 -12.78 -14.26 -8.78
CA THR A 351 -13.64 -13.09 -8.61
C THR A 351 -13.70 -12.67 -7.14
N ALA A 352 -13.61 -11.38 -6.87
CA ALA A 352 -13.80 -10.79 -5.55
C ALA A 352 -14.80 -9.63 -5.64
N GLN A 353 -15.70 -9.50 -4.67
CA GLN A 353 -16.67 -8.40 -4.67
C GLN A 353 -16.01 -7.11 -4.21
N VAL A 354 -16.03 -6.10 -5.08
CA VAL A 354 -15.50 -4.75 -4.83
C VAL A 354 -16.69 -3.81 -4.68
N LYS A 355 -16.78 -3.11 -3.55
CA LYS A 355 -17.73 -2.02 -3.34
C LYS A 355 -17.02 -0.69 -3.53
N TYR A 356 -17.47 0.13 -4.45
CA TYR A 356 -16.85 1.42 -4.77
C TYR A 356 -17.86 2.58 -4.69
N ASP A 357 -17.36 3.80 -4.51
CA ASP A 357 -18.19 5.00 -4.53
C ASP A 357 -18.46 5.44 -5.98
N PRO A 358 -19.72 5.53 -6.44
CA PRO A 358 -20.04 5.97 -7.80
C PRO A 358 -19.59 7.41 -8.11
N GLU A 359 -19.47 8.29 -7.11
CA GLU A 359 -18.95 9.65 -7.29
C GLU A 359 -17.42 9.68 -7.42
N ASP A 360 -16.74 8.76 -6.73
CA ASP A 360 -15.27 8.64 -6.73
C ASP A 360 -14.85 7.16 -6.78
N PRO A 361 -14.73 6.58 -8.00
CA PRO A 361 -14.42 5.15 -8.15
C PRO A 361 -13.06 4.72 -7.63
N THR A 362 -12.20 5.68 -7.26
CA THR A 362 -10.91 5.41 -6.61
C THR A 362 -11.07 5.04 -5.15
N GLN A 363 -12.24 5.31 -4.56
CA GLN A 363 -12.60 4.84 -3.23
C GLN A 363 -13.35 3.52 -3.36
N ALA A 364 -12.62 2.42 -3.14
CA ALA A 364 -13.15 1.07 -3.17
C ALA A 364 -12.73 0.27 -1.95
N ILE A 365 -13.51 -0.75 -1.61
CA ILE A 365 -13.24 -1.73 -0.56
C ILE A 365 -13.64 -3.14 -1.02
N LEU A 366 -12.93 -4.16 -0.55
CA LEU A 366 -13.33 -5.56 -0.77
C LEU A 366 -14.39 -5.98 0.25
N VAL A 367 -15.54 -6.42 -0.23
CA VAL A 367 -16.64 -6.92 0.61
C VAL A 367 -16.17 -8.19 1.32
N GLY A 368 -16.12 -8.14 2.66
CA GLY A 368 -15.63 -9.23 3.52
C GLY A 368 -14.11 -9.37 3.62
N GLY A 369 -13.33 -8.59 2.86
CA GLY A 369 -11.87 -8.67 2.82
C GLY A 369 -11.16 -7.62 3.67
N SER A 370 -11.80 -6.48 3.94
CA SER A 370 -11.23 -5.37 4.71
C SER A 370 -10.71 -5.83 6.08
N THR A 371 -9.43 -5.57 6.37
CA THR A 371 -8.92 -5.69 7.74
C THR A 371 -9.59 -4.64 8.61
N ASP A 372 -10.25 -5.06 9.69
CA ASP A 372 -10.97 -4.18 10.62
C ASP A 372 -10.10 -3.02 11.11
N SER A 373 -10.23 -1.86 10.46
CA SER A 373 -9.72 -0.56 10.92
C SER A 373 -10.28 -0.19 12.30
N SER A 374 -11.34 -0.90 12.73
CA SER A 374 -11.94 -0.87 14.06
C SER A 374 -10.90 -0.95 15.17
N PHE A 375 -9.85 -1.76 15.01
CA PHE A 375 -8.81 -1.87 16.04
C PHE A 375 -8.07 -0.55 16.28
N LEU A 376 -7.70 0.17 15.22
CA LEU A 376 -7.01 1.47 15.33
C LEU A 376 -7.91 2.53 15.95
N LEU A 377 -9.20 2.50 15.64
CA LEU A 377 -10.19 3.38 16.26
C LEU A 377 -10.29 3.12 17.77
N TYR A 378 -10.48 1.86 18.20
CA TYR A 378 -10.58 1.51 19.61
C TYR A 378 -9.28 1.79 20.37
N LEU A 379 -8.12 1.53 19.75
CA LEU A 379 -6.81 1.86 20.32
C LEU A 379 -6.67 3.38 20.50
N GLY A 380 -7.06 4.18 19.50
CA GLY A 380 -7.02 5.64 19.55
C GLY A 380 -7.93 6.21 20.65
N ILE A 381 -9.16 5.74 20.74
CA ILE A 381 -10.13 6.13 21.78
C ILE A 381 -9.60 5.73 23.16
N GLY A 382 -9.10 4.51 23.32
CA GLY A 382 -8.53 4.03 24.59
C GLY A 382 -7.35 4.87 25.07
N MET A 383 -6.41 5.20 24.17
CA MET A 383 -5.26 6.07 24.49
C MET A 383 -5.70 7.48 24.86
N ALA A 384 -6.71 8.05 24.20
CA ALA A 384 -7.23 9.37 24.51
C ALA A 384 -7.88 9.42 25.91
N ILE A 385 -8.65 8.39 26.29
CA ILE A 385 -9.26 8.28 27.62
C ILE A 385 -8.19 8.15 28.70
N ILE A 386 -7.18 7.29 28.50
CA ILE A 386 -6.07 7.12 29.45
C ILE A 386 -5.29 8.43 29.60
N GLY A 387 -5.03 9.14 28.50
CA GLY A 387 -4.37 10.45 28.52
C GLY A 387 -5.16 11.49 29.33
N LEU A 388 -6.47 11.57 29.13
CA LEU A 388 -7.35 12.48 29.88
C LEU A 388 -7.41 12.15 31.37
N LEU A 389 -7.54 10.87 31.74
CA LEU A 389 -7.53 10.43 33.13
C LEU A 389 -6.17 10.68 33.79
N GLY A 390 -5.07 10.47 33.06
CA GLY A 390 -3.71 10.75 33.54
C GLY A 390 -3.49 12.23 33.83
N VAL A 391 -3.89 13.12 32.92
CA VAL A 391 -3.81 14.58 33.13
C VAL A 391 -4.70 15.01 34.29
N GLY A 392 -5.95 14.53 34.34
CA GLY A 392 -6.86 14.80 35.46
C GLY A 392 -6.28 14.34 36.80
N TYR A 393 -5.69 13.15 36.85
CA TYR A 393 -5.04 12.64 38.05
C TYR A 393 -3.84 13.50 38.48
N THR A 394 -3.01 13.97 37.54
CA THR A 394 -1.91 14.89 37.88
C THR A 394 -2.39 16.25 38.40
N ILE A 395 -3.55 16.74 37.94
CA ILE A 395 -4.15 17.98 38.43
C ILE A 395 -4.76 17.79 39.83
N VAL A 396 -5.36 16.62 40.11
CA VAL A 396 -6.03 16.35 41.39
C VAL A 396 -5.04 15.95 42.50
N VAL A 397 -3.98 15.21 42.16
CA VAL A 397 -3.01 14.69 43.14
C VAL A 397 -1.76 15.57 43.23
N GLY A 398 -1.48 16.38 42.21
CA GLY A 398 -0.51 17.46 42.32
C GLY A 398 -1.14 18.64 43.03
N ASP A 399 -0.86 18.82 44.32
CA ASP A 399 -0.74 20.15 44.91
C ASP A 399 0.36 20.87 44.13
N ILE A 400 0.00 21.46 42.99
CA ILE A 400 0.91 22.28 42.23
C ILE A 400 0.92 23.65 42.91
N ASP A 401 1.83 23.81 43.86
CA ASP A 401 2.38 25.12 44.23
C ASP A 401 3.04 25.71 42.97
N TRP A 402 2.26 26.48 42.19
CA TRP A 402 2.73 27.27 41.04
C TRP A 402 3.34 28.59 41.50
#